data_AF-A0A936L034-F1
#
_entry.id   AF-A0A936L034-F1
#
_cell.length_a   1.000
_cell.length_b   1.000
_cell.length_c   1.000
_cell.angle_alpha   90.00
_cell.angle_beta   90.00
_cell.angle_gamma   90.00
#
_symmetry.space_group_name_H-M   'P 1'
#
loop_
_entity.id
_entity.type
_entity.pdbx_description
1 polymer ?
#
loop_
_entity_poly.entity_id
_entity_poly.type
_entity_poly.pdbx_seq_one_letter_code
_entity_poly.pdbx_strand_id
1 'polypeptide(L)'
;MNDLLSLIKLNEWQNLSGLNICFITHSPFILSDIPSDRIMFLTENGEQDKEILTKTFGANIHELLTDGFFLSNTIGEYALNQIRDIIDFHTSVMNADKVSKINLLKVYNDNKKRYNYLVDNIGEDYISGILKNHINDIETSLYGDQYKEVKIKELELEIERIKEMK
;
A
#
# COMPACT_ATOMS: atom_id res chain seq x y z
N MET A 1 -13.74 -23.87 3.30
CA MET A 1 -13.37 -25.24 2.89
C MET A 1 -13.94 -26.32 3.83
N ASN A 2 -13.74 -26.21 5.15
CA ASN A 2 -14.14 -27.23 6.12
C ASN A 2 -15.64 -27.55 6.14
N ASP A 3 -16.51 -26.54 5.99
CA ASP A 3 -17.96 -26.77 5.97
C ASP A 3 -18.39 -27.57 4.75
N LEU A 4 -17.83 -27.28 3.58
CA LEU A 4 -18.06 -28.05 2.35
C LEU A 4 -17.60 -29.50 2.54
N LEU A 5 -16.41 -29.71 3.09
CA LEU A 5 -15.90 -31.06 3.37
C LEU A 5 -16.80 -31.81 4.37
N SER A 6 -17.33 -31.11 5.36
CA SER A 6 -18.27 -31.68 6.34
C SER A 6 -19.58 -32.10 5.68
N LEU A 7 -20.14 -31.25 4.81
CA LEU A 7 -21.36 -31.55 4.05
C LEU A 7 -21.18 -32.74 3.10
N ILE A 8 -20.02 -32.85 2.45
CA ILE A 8 -19.72 -33.98 1.57
C ILE A 8 -19.66 -35.28 2.38
N LYS A 9 -19.03 -35.28 3.56
CA LYS A 9 -18.91 -36.44 4.45
C LYS A 9 -20.23 -36.90 5.06
N LEU A 10 -21.16 -35.98 5.31
CA LEU A 10 -22.45 -36.29 5.93
C LEU A 10 -23.41 -37.06 5.02
N ASN A 11 -23.19 -37.02 3.71
CA ASN A 11 -24.05 -37.69 2.74
C ASN A 11 -23.46 -39.07 2.38
N GLU A 12 -24.21 -40.14 2.64
CA GLU A 12 -23.87 -41.49 2.17
C GLU A 12 -24.34 -41.67 0.72
N TRP A 13 -23.48 -41.30 -0.23
CA TRP A 13 -23.79 -41.38 -1.65
C TRP A 13 -23.69 -42.83 -2.15
N GLN A 14 -24.83 -43.52 -2.25
CA GLN A 14 -24.88 -44.95 -2.60
C GLN A 14 -24.50 -45.27 -4.06
N ASN A 15 -24.59 -44.30 -4.99
CA ASN A 15 -24.39 -44.51 -6.44
C ASN A 15 -23.54 -43.43 -7.13
N LEU A 16 -22.66 -42.74 -6.39
CA LEU A 16 -21.83 -41.69 -6.98
C LEU A 16 -20.48 -42.26 -7.44
N SER A 17 -20.24 -42.28 -8.75
CA SER A 17 -18.97 -42.76 -9.33
C SER A 17 -17.83 -41.74 -9.23
N GLY A 18 -18.15 -40.46 -9.06
CA GLY A 18 -17.18 -39.39 -8.88
C GLY A 18 -17.84 -38.04 -8.62
N LEU A 19 -17.11 -37.15 -7.96
CA LEU A 19 -17.53 -35.78 -7.66
C LEU A 19 -16.47 -34.83 -8.20
N ASN A 20 -16.86 -33.93 -9.10
CA ASN A 20 -16.02 -32.83 -9.54
C ASN A 20 -16.62 -31.52 -9.05
N ILE A 21 -15.81 -30.68 -8.40
CA ILE A 21 -16.24 -29.39 -7.85
C ILE A 21 -15.40 -28.31 -8.51
N CYS A 22 -16.05 -27.31 -9.08
CA CYS A 22 -15.39 -26.16 -9.70
C CYS A 22 -15.74 -24.90 -8.89
N PHE A 23 -14.72 -24.13 -8.53
CA PHE A 23 -14.87 -22.82 -7.90
C PHE A 23 -14.45 -21.73 -8.87
N ILE A 24 -15.20 -20.63 -8.87
CA ILE A 24 -14.83 -19.40 -9.57
C ILE A 24 -14.76 -18.32 -8.49
N THR A 25 -13.63 -17.61 -8.42
CA THR A 25 -13.37 -16.66 -7.35
C THR A 25 -12.56 -15.47 -7.85
N HIS A 26 -12.82 -14.31 -7.28
CA HIS A 26 -11.92 -13.16 -7.33
C HIS A 26 -11.07 -13.05 -6.05
N SER A 27 -11.14 -14.05 -5.17
CA SER A 27 -10.50 -14.09 -3.86
C SER A 27 -9.28 -15.03 -3.85
N PRO A 28 -8.07 -14.50 -4.11
CA PRO A 28 -6.78 -15.22 -4.15
C PRO A 28 -6.46 -16.11 -2.96
N PHE A 29 -6.88 -15.70 -1.77
CA PHE A 29 -6.42 -16.33 -0.53
C PHE A 29 -6.85 -17.80 -0.42
N ILE A 30 -7.95 -18.19 -1.10
CA ILE A 30 -8.41 -19.58 -1.11
C ILE A 30 -7.42 -20.52 -1.81
N LEU A 31 -6.53 -19.98 -2.64
CA LEU A 31 -5.53 -20.76 -3.37
C LEU A 31 -4.48 -21.35 -2.41
N SER A 32 -4.29 -20.77 -1.23
CA SER A 32 -3.42 -21.35 -0.19
C SER A 32 -3.88 -22.74 0.28
N ASP A 33 -5.17 -23.05 0.13
CA ASP A 33 -5.74 -24.36 0.49
C ASP A 33 -5.81 -25.34 -0.70
N ILE A 34 -5.42 -24.92 -1.91
CA ILE A 34 -5.62 -25.69 -3.14
C ILE A 34 -4.25 -25.92 -3.82
N PRO A 35 -3.89 -27.16 -4.20
CA PRO A 35 -2.70 -27.44 -4.99
C PRO A 35 -2.70 -26.75 -6.36
N SER A 36 -1.52 -26.36 -6.85
CA SER A 36 -1.38 -25.55 -8.07
C SER A 36 -1.82 -26.28 -9.35
N ASP A 37 -1.74 -27.61 -9.37
CA ASP A 37 -2.23 -28.46 -10.47
C ASP A 37 -3.77 -28.53 -10.55
N ARG A 38 -4.47 -27.96 -9.56
CA ARG A 38 -5.94 -27.88 -9.50
C ARG A 38 -6.47 -26.46 -9.69
N ILE A 39 -5.61 -25.54 -10.11
CA ILE A 39 -5.95 -24.14 -10.34
C ILE A 39 -5.76 -23.83 -11.83
N MET A 40 -6.68 -23.05 -12.38
CA MET A 40 -6.58 -22.51 -13.73
C MET A 40 -6.76 -21.00 -13.66
N PHE A 41 -5.70 -20.26 -13.97
CA PHE A 41 -5.74 -18.82 -14.08
C PHE A 41 -6.19 -18.41 -15.47
N LEU A 42 -6.96 -17.33 -15.53
CA LEU A 42 -7.45 -16.75 -16.79
C LEU A 42 -6.88 -15.35 -16.92
N THR A 43 -6.36 -15.05 -18.11
CA THR A 43 -5.96 -13.69 -18.50
C THR A 43 -7.20 -12.81 -18.73
N GLU A 44 -7.00 -11.51 -18.89
CA GLU A 44 -8.07 -10.56 -19.24
C GLU A 44 -8.80 -10.95 -20.54
N ASN A 45 -8.11 -11.65 -21.45
CA ASN A 45 -8.67 -12.14 -22.71
C ASN A 45 -9.42 -13.48 -22.56
N GLY A 46 -9.49 -14.04 -21.35
CA GLY A 46 -10.12 -15.33 -21.07
C GLY A 46 -9.27 -16.54 -21.47
N GLU A 47 -8.02 -16.33 -21.88
CA GLU A 47 -7.08 -17.41 -22.17
C GLU A 47 -6.47 -17.96 -20.88
N GLN A 48 -6.19 -19.26 -20.85
CA GLN A 48 -5.48 -19.85 -19.72
C GLN A 48 -4.08 -19.25 -19.63
N ASP A 49 -3.79 -18.65 -18.48
CA ASP A 49 -2.42 -18.27 -18.17
C ASP A 49 -1.63 -19.50 -17.71
N LYS A 50 -0.51 -19.75 -18.39
CA LYS A 50 0.39 -20.89 -18.15
C LYS A 50 1.67 -20.48 -17.43
N GLU A 51 1.88 -19.19 -17.19
CA GLU A 51 3.11 -18.68 -16.58
C GLU A 51 3.10 -18.76 -15.05
N ILE A 52 1.93 -18.93 -14.43
CA ILE A 52 1.82 -19.07 -12.97
C ILE A 52 2.30 -20.46 -12.53
N LEU A 53 3.58 -20.54 -12.17
CA LEU A 53 4.30 -21.74 -11.74
C LEU A 53 4.48 -21.85 -10.22
N THR A 54 3.82 -20.99 -9.44
CA THR A 54 3.96 -20.99 -7.97
C THR A 54 3.19 -22.14 -7.33
N LYS A 55 3.84 -22.83 -6.39
CA LYS A 55 3.17 -23.81 -5.53
C LYS A 55 2.23 -23.06 -4.61
N THR A 56 0.94 -23.36 -4.68
CA THR A 56 -0.10 -22.60 -3.97
C THR A 56 -0.46 -23.20 -2.62
N PHE A 57 -0.46 -24.53 -2.49
CA PHE A 57 -0.84 -25.20 -1.24
C PHE A 57 0.12 -24.87 -0.09
N GLY A 58 -0.40 -24.25 0.97
CA GLY A 58 0.34 -23.80 2.15
C GLY A 58 1.28 -22.61 1.90
N ALA A 59 1.18 -21.95 0.74
CA ALA A 59 2.02 -20.80 0.44
C ALA A 59 1.58 -19.54 1.20
N ASN A 60 2.52 -18.60 1.38
CA ASN A 60 2.25 -17.33 2.02
C ASN A 60 1.22 -16.54 1.20
N ILE A 61 0.11 -16.14 1.84
CA ILE A 61 -0.99 -15.43 1.15
C ILE A 61 -0.49 -14.13 0.50
N HIS A 62 0.47 -13.42 1.10
CA HIS A 62 1.04 -12.21 0.51
C HIS A 62 1.84 -12.49 -0.77
N GLU A 63 2.59 -13.59 -0.79
CA GLU A 63 3.31 -14.04 -2.00
C GLU A 63 2.31 -14.51 -3.06
N LEU A 64 1.27 -15.27 -2.69
CA LEU A 64 0.22 -15.70 -3.61
C LEU A 64 -0.56 -14.54 -4.24
N LEU A 65 -0.78 -13.48 -3.48
CA LEU A 65 -1.42 -12.26 -3.96
C LEU A 65 -0.54 -11.52 -4.98
N THR A 66 0.76 -11.50 -4.74
CA THR A 66 1.72 -10.83 -5.62
C THR A 66 1.95 -11.65 -6.90
N ASP A 67 2.22 -12.95 -6.74
CA ASP A 67 2.59 -13.87 -7.82
C ASP A 67 1.39 -14.42 -8.60
N GLY A 68 0.27 -14.69 -7.93
CA GLY A 68 -0.92 -15.32 -8.54
C GLY A 68 -1.93 -14.34 -9.12
N PHE A 69 -1.84 -13.04 -8.78
CA PHE A 69 -2.81 -12.03 -9.22
C PHE A 69 -2.16 -10.83 -9.92
N PHE A 70 -0.89 -10.95 -10.31
CA PHE A 70 -0.16 -9.91 -11.05
C PHE A 70 -0.21 -8.52 -10.39
N LEU A 71 -0.23 -8.47 -9.06
CA LEU A 71 -0.08 -7.19 -8.38
C LEU A 71 1.35 -6.71 -8.61
N SER A 72 1.52 -5.81 -9.56
CA SER A 72 2.83 -5.21 -9.90
C SER A 72 3.50 -4.56 -8.69
N ASN A 73 2.70 -4.13 -7.72
CA ASN A 73 3.11 -3.70 -6.39
C ASN A 73 2.03 -4.05 -5.35
N THR A 74 2.44 -4.24 -4.10
CA THR A 74 1.54 -4.41 -2.95
C THR A 74 0.93 -3.09 -2.47
N ILE A 75 1.42 -1.96 -3.00
CA ILE A 75 0.91 -0.62 -2.75
C ILE A 75 -0.03 -0.23 -3.89
N GLY A 76 -1.22 0.29 -3.56
CA GLY A 76 -2.15 0.79 -4.57
C GLY A 76 -1.55 1.94 -5.38
N GLU A 77 -1.78 1.95 -6.69
CA GLU A 77 -1.17 2.89 -7.65
C GLU A 77 -1.36 4.37 -7.25
N TYR A 78 -2.53 4.73 -6.75
CA TYR A 78 -2.78 6.09 -6.26
C TYR A 78 -1.86 6.45 -5.09
N ALA A 79 -1.77 5.58 -4.07
CA ALA A 79 -0.92 5.82 -2.90
C ALA A 79 0.56 5.87 -3.29
N LEU A 80 0.98 4.99 -4.21
CA LEU A 80 2.33 5.00 -4.75
C LEU A 80 2.67 6.32 -5.44
N ASN A 81 1.75 6.86 -6.25
CA ASN A 81 1.94 8.16 -6.89
C ASN A 81 1.98 9.31 -5.88
N GLN A 82 1.19 9.25 -4.81
CA GLN A 82 1.28 10.23 -3.72
C GLN A 82 2.63 10.20 -2.97
N ILE A 83 3.19 9.00 -2.76
CA ILE A 83 4.52 8.85 -2.16
C ILE A 83 5.60 9.40 -3.10
N ARG A 84 5.52 9.07 -4.40
CA ARG A 84 6.41 9.60 -5.43
C ARG A 84 6.37 11.12 -5.51
N ASP A 85 5.18 11.73 -5.47
CA ASP A 85 5.00 13.18 -5.47
C ASP A 85 5.83 13.86 -4.35
N ILE A 86 5.84 13.27 -3.14
CA ILE A 86 6.60 13.79 -1.99
C ILE A 86 8.11 13.63 -2.22
N ILE A 87 8.55 12.47 -2.72
CA ILE A 87 9.97 12.18 -3.00
C ILE A 87 10.51 13.09 -4.10
N ASP A 88 9.75 13.30 -5.16
CA ASP A 88 10.11 14.16 -6.29
C ASP A 88 10.17 15.62 -5.86
N PHE A 89 9.24 16.05 -5.00
CA PHE A 89 9.27 17.38 -4.40
C PHE A 89 10.50 17.58 -3.51
N HIS A 90 10.81 16.61 -2.64
CA HIS A 90 12.03 16.62 -1.82
C HIS A 90 13.28 16.76 -2.70
N THR A 91 13.40 15.93 -3.74
CA THR A 91 14.53 15.97 -4.69
C THR A 91 14.63 17.32 -5.39
N SER A 92 13.50 17.91 -5.77
CA SER A 92 13.45 19.25 -6.38
C SER A 92 13.94 20.33 -5.42
N VAL A 93 13.56 20.27 -4.14
CA VAL A 93 13.99 21.22 -3.11
C VAL A 93 15.48 21.11 -2.80
N MET A 94 16.01 19.89 -2.75
CA MET A 94 17.42 19.65 -2.44
C MET A 94 18.36 20.09 -3.56
N ASN A 95 17.92 20.01 -4.82
CA ASN A 95 18.68 20.43 -5.99
C ASN A 95 18.42 21.88 -6.42
N ALA A 96 17.46 22.57 -5.81
CA ALA A 96 17.10 23.94 -6.17
C ALA A 96 18.10 24.99 -5.69
N ASP A 97 18.34 26.00 -6.53
CA ASP A 97 19.06 27.21 -6.18
C ASP A 97 18.21 28.14 -5.27
N LYS A 98 18.83 29.17 -4.70
CA LYS A 98 18.17 30.08 -3.74
C LYS A 98 16.92 30.76 -4.33
N VAL A 99 16.90 31.08 -5.62
CA VAL A 99 15.75 31.78 -6.25
C VAL A 99 14.59 30.81 -6.43
N SER A 100 14.86 29.60 -6.90
CA SER A 100 13.84 28.55 -7.06
C SER A 100 13.22 28.12 -5.73
N LYS A 101 14.00 28.13 -4.64
CA LYS A 101 13.50 27.80 -3.29
C LYS A 101 12.37 28.73 -2.81
N ILE A 102 12.34 30.00 -3.22
CA ILE A 102 11.25 30.92 -2.85
C ILE A 102 9.91 30.46 -3.43
N ASN A 103 9.92 30.05 -4.70
CA ASN A 103 8.72 29.52 -5.35
C ASN A 103 8.30 28.18 -4.76
N LEU A 104 9.26 27.30 -4.49
CA LEU A 104 9.01 25.99 -3.88
C LEU A 104 8.47 26.12 -2.44
N LEU A 105 8.91 27.13 -1.68
CA LEU A 105 8.38 27.41 -0.35
C LEU A 105 6.88 27.70 -0.38
N LYS A 106 6.42 28.47 -1.37
CA LYS A 106 4.99 28.74 -1.55
C LYS A 106 4.22 27.45 -1.85
N VAL A 107 4.72 26.64 -2.80
CA VAL A 107 4.12 25.35 -3.17
C VAL A 107 4.07 24.39 -1.98
N TYR A 108 5.14 24.34 -1.19
CA TYR A 108 5.20 23.52 0.01
C TYR A 108 4.16 23.95 1.03
N ASN A 109 4.06 25.25 1.35
CA ASN A 109 3.08 25.75 2.31
C ASN A 109 1.64 25.41 1.90
N ASP A 110 1.32 25.46 0.60
CA ASP A 110 0.01 25.10 0.08
C ASP A 110 -0.29 23.59 0.22
N ASN A 111 0.74 22.74 0.11
CA ASN A 111 0.60 21.27 0.16
C ASN A 111 0.97 20.65 1.52
N LYS A 112 1.52 21.42 2.46
CA LYS A 112 2.06 20.94 3.75
C LYS A 112 1.05 20.10 4.53
N LYS A 113 -0.20 20.57 4.62
CA LYS A 113 -1.29 19.85 5.30
C LYS A 113 -1.56 18.50 4.65
N ARG A 114 -1.58 18.44 3.32
CA ARG A 114 -1.78 17.20 2.56
C ARG A 114 -0.62 16.23 2.77
N TYR A 115 0.62 16.70 2.69
CA TYR A 115 1.80 15.84 2.89
C TYR A 115 1.85 15.24 4.29
N ASN A 116 1.64 16.06 5.34
CA ASN A 116 1.60 15.55 6.71
C ASN A 116 0.47 14.53 6.90
N TYR A 117 -0.74 14.83 6.39
CA TYR A 117 -1.86 13.91 6.44
C TYR A 117 -1.54 12.56 5.76
N LEU A 118 -0.94 12.59 4.57
CA LEU A 118 -0.59 11.37 3.85
C LEU A 118 0.42 10.54 4.65
N VAL A 119 1.49 11.16 5.13
CA VAL A 119 2.58 10.47 5.83
C VAL A 119 2.14 9.88 7.17
N ASP A 120 1.23 10.54 7.87
CA ASP A 120 0.65 10.03 9.13
C ASP A 120 -0.35 8.88 8.91
N ASN A 121 -0.88 8.71 7.70
CA ASN A 121 -1.81 7.63 7.35
C ASN A 121 -1.16 6.48 6.57
N ILE A 122 0.16 6.49 6.38
CA ILE A 122 0.88 5.37 5.78
C ILE A 122 0.92 4.22 6.79
N GLY A 123 0.43 3.05 6.40
CA GLY A 123 0.33 1.88 7.27
C GLY A 123 1.66 1.18 7.59
N GLU A 124 2.74 1.53 6.89
CA GLU A 124 4.08 0.99 7.16
C GLU A 124 4.97 2.03 7.85
N ASP A 125 5.31 1.78 9.11
CA ASP A 125 6.08 2.68 9.97
C ASP A 125 7.43 3.09 9.36
N TYR A 126 8.09 2.15 8.66
CA TYR A 126 9.37 2.40 8.02
C TYR A 126 9.26 3.43 6.89
N ILE A 127 8.29 3.26 5.98
CA ILE A 127 8.03 4.21 4.89
C ILE A 127 7.59 5.56 5.45
N SER A 128 6.69 5.55 6.44
CA SER A 128 6.26 6.77 7.12
C SER A 128 7.46 7.52 7.73
N GLY A 129 8.36 6.80 8.42
CA GLY A 129 9.57 7.37 9.01
C GLY A 129 10.49 8.02 7.98
N ILE A 130 10.74 7.37 6.83
CA ILE A 130 11.53 7.93 5.74
C ILE A 130 10.90 9.22 5.21
N LEU A 131 9.59 9.22 4.96
CA LEU A 131 8.92 10.40 4.41
C LEU A 131 8.83 11.54 5.43
N LYS A 132 8.72 11.25 6.73
CA LYS A 132 8.84 12.26 7.79
C LYS A 132 10.22 12.93 7.76
N ASN A 133 11.28 12.16 7.54
CA ASN A 133 12.62 12.71 7.40
C ASN A 133 12.73 13.59 6.13
N HIS A 134 12.23 13.14 4.99
CA HIS A 134 12.20 13.96 3.76
C HIS A 134 11.41 15.26 3.95
N ILE A 135 10.26 15.23 4.64
CA ILE A 135 9.50 16.44 4.98
C ILE A 135 10.36 17.36 5.85
N ASN A 136 11.02 16.81 6.88
CA ASN A 136 11.89 17.61 7.74
C ASN A 136 13.06 18.24 6.97
N ASP A 137 13.64 17.52 6.02
CA ASP A 137 14.71 18.01 5.14
C ASP A 137 14.21 19.13 4.22
N ILE A 138 13.01 18.97 3.65
CA ILE A 138 12.32 20.03 2.90
C ILE A 138 12.18 21.28 3.76
N GLU A 139 11.63 21.14 4.97
CA GLU A 139 11.41 22.27 5.88
C GLU A 139 12.73 22.95 6.24
N THR A 140 13.75 22.18 6.60
CA THR A 140 15.07 22.72 6.96
C THR A 140 15.71 23.46 5.79
N SER A 141 15.60 22.91 4.58
CA SER A 141 16.17 23.48 3.35
C SER A 141 15.45 24.75 2.87
N LEU A 142 14.12 24.83 3.05
CA LEU A 142 13.29 25.94 2.60
C LEU A 142 13.24 27.10 3.62
N TYR A 143 13.09 26.78 4.91
CA TYR A 143 13.02 27.81 5.96
C TYR A 143 14.40 28.28 6.44
N GLY A 144 15.45 27.48 6.25
CA GLY A 144 16.82 27.84 6.63
C GLY A 144 16.91 28.28 8.10
N ASP A 145 17.45 29.49 8.33
CA ASP A 145 17.59 30.06 9.68
C ASP A 145 16.26 30.25 10.43
N GLN A 146 15.16 30.45 9.69
CA GLN A 146 13.82 30.64 10.26
C GLN A 146 13.15 29.33 10.68
N TYR A 147 13.73 28.17 10.35
CA TYR A 147 13.13 26.86 10.63
C TYR A 147 12.72 26.72 12.10
N LYS A 148 13.61 27.11 13.03
CA LYS A 148 13.36 27.00 14.46
C LYS A 148 12.18 27.86 14.92
N GLU A 149 12.09 29.10 14.45
CA GLU A 149 11.01 30.03 14.81
C GLU A 149 9.66 29.57 14.26
N VAL A 150 9.64 29.13 12.99
CA VAL A 150 8.43 28.57 12.35
C VAL A 150 7.97 27.33 13.11
N LYS A 151 8.91 26.44 13.47
CA LYS A 151 8.58 25.20 14.17
C LYS A 151 8.05 25.44 15.58
N ILE A 152 8.64 26.38 16.32
CA ILE A 152 8.15 26.78 17.65
C ILE A 152 6.71 27.27 17.56
N LYS A 153 6.42 28.17 16.61
CA LYS A 153 5.08 28.71 16.40
C LYS A 153 4.05 27.63 16.07
N GLU A 154 4.42 26.64 15.27
CA GLU A 154 3.55 25.50 14.96
C GLU A 154 3.26 24.62 16.17
N LEU A 155 4.27 24.32 16.98
CA LEU A 155 4.11 23.52 18.19
C LEU A 155 3.27 24.23 19.25
N GLU A 156 3.41 25.55 19.38
CA GLU A 156 2.58 26.37 20.27
C GLU A 156 1.09 26.31 19.89
N LEU A 157 0.78 26.44 18.59
CA LEU A 157 -0.60 26.32 18.08
C LEU A 157 -1.19 24.93 18.33
N GLU A 158 -0.40 23.87 18.15
CA GLU A 158 -0.87 22.51 18.41
C GLU A 158 -1.12 22.26 19.90
N ILE A 159 -0.25 22.79 20.78
CA ILE A 159 -0.46 22.75 22.23
C ILE A 159 -1.76 23.47 22.61
N GLU A 160 -2.03 24.63 22.01
CA GLU A 160 -3.25 25.40 22.24
C GLU A 160 -4.50 24.62 21.81
N ARG A 161 -4.48 24.04 20.61
CA ARG A 161 -5.57 23.20 20.10
C ARG A 161 -5.85 21.99 21.00
N ILE A 162 -4.82 21.30 21.47
CA ILE A 162 -4.98 20.15 22.37
C ILE A 162 -5.57 20.58 23.73
N LYS A 163 -5.23 21.78 24.22
CA LYS A 163 -5.82 22.32 25.45
C LYS A 163 -7.30 22.65 25.28
N GLU A 164 -7.73 23.13 24.12
CA GLU A 164 -9.16 23.39 23.81
C GLU A 164 -10.00 22.11 23.68
N MET A 165 -9.36 20.95 23.45
CA MET A 165 -10.03 19.65 23.40
C MET A 165 -10.25 19.00 24.77
N LYS A 166 -9.81 19.63 25.87
CA LYS A 166 -10.08 19.21 27.26
C LYS A 166 -11.33 19.88 27.81
#